data_AF-A0A8N5F4W0-F1
#
_entry.id   AF-A0A8N5F4W0-F1
#
_cell.length_a   1.000
_cell.length_b   1.000
_cell.length_c   1.000
_cell.angle_alpha   90.00
_cell.angle_beta   90.00
_cell.angle_gamma   90.00
#
_symmetry.space_group_name_H-M   'P 1'
#
loop_
_entity.id
_entity.type
_entity.pdbx_description
1 polymer ?
#
loop_
_entity_poly.entity_id
_entity_poly.type
_entity_poly.pdbx_seq_one_letter_code
_entity_poly.pdbx_strand_id
1 'polypeptide(L)'
;GLDLIEQLLQDPKLSQNKVAKEGLGDMKLLFEYLTLFGITGKISFDLSLARGLDYYTGVIFEAVLLQQDNEHLEEPLSVGSVAGGGRYDGLVGMFDAKGRKVPCVGVSIGIERIFSILEQRLE
;
A
#
# COMPACT_ATOMS: atom_id res chain seq x y z
N GLY A 1 9.27 8.84 -4.78
CA GLY A 1 8.75 8.54 -3.44
C GLY A 1 9.21 9.58 -2.44
N LEU A 2 10.48 9.52 -2.04
CA LEU A 2 11.11 10.48 -1.13
C LEU A 2 10.97 11.94 -1.57
N ASP A 3 11.24 12.25 -2.85
CA ASP A 3 11.11 13.63 -3.36
C ASP A 3 9.69 14.19 -3.18
N LEU A 4 8.67 13.37 -3.43
CA LEU A 4 7.27 13.74 -3.23
C LEU A 4 6.97 13.97 -1.75
N ILE A 5 7.50 13.13 -0.85
CA ILE A 5 7.33 13.33 0.60
C ILE A 5 7.95 14.67 1.02
N GLU A 6 9.14 15.00 0.52
CA GLU A 6 9.80 16.28 0.81
C GLU A 6 9.00 17.47 0.29
N GLN A 7 8.44 17.37 -0.92
CA GLN A 7 7.55 18.40 -1.48
C GLN A 7 6.30 18.58 -0.62
N LEU A 8 5.65 17.48 -0.19
CA LEU A 8 4.44 17.55 0.62
C LEU A 8 4.70 18.09 2.04
N LEU A 9 5.89 17.83 2.60
CA LEU A 9 6.31 18.41 3.88
C LEU A 9 6.55 19.92 3.82
N GLN A 10 6.81 20.47 2.62
CA GLN A 10 6.95 21.90 2.39
C GLN A 10 5.60 22.60 2.14
N ASP A 11 4.53 21.86 1.84
CA ASP A 11 3.21 22.43 1.63
C ASP A 11 2.68 23.09 2.92
N PRO A 12 2.28 24.38 2.89
CA PRO A 12 1.84 25.08 4.10
C PRO A 12 0.60 24.49 4.78
N LYS A 13 -0.32 23.88 4.01
CA LYS A 13 -1.54 23.29 4.56
C LYS A 13 -1.24 21.94 5.22
N LEU A 14 -0.41 21.12 4.58
CA LEU A 14 -0.03 19.81 5.10
C LEU A 14 0.95 19.92 6.28
N SER A 15 1.93 20.82 6.21
CA SER A 15 2.93 21.01 7.27
C SER A 15 2.34 21.53 8.59
N GLN A 16 1.23 22.27 8.53
CA GLN A 16 0.48 22.74 9.70
C GLN A 16 -0.51 21.70 10.23
N ASN A 17 -0.85 20.68 9.43
CA ASN A 17 -1.72 19.61 9.87
C ASN A 17 -0.91 18.52 10.59
N LYS A 18 -1.15 18.37 11.90
CA LYS A 18 -0.44 17.39 12.74
C LYS A 18 -0.51 15.97 12.19
N VAL A 19 -1.69 15.51 11.75
CA VAL A 19 -1.91 14.15 11.24
C VAL A 19 -1.18 13.95 9.92
N ALA A 20 -1.24 14.93 9.02
CA ALA A 20 -0.51 14.85 7.76
C ALA A 20 1.01 14.82 7.99
N LYS A 21 1.52 15.62 8.93
CA LYS A 21 2.95 15.65 9.26
C LYS A 21 3.44 14.34 9.87
N GLU A 22 2.66 13.72 10.76
CA GLU A 22 2.95 12.40 11.33
C GLU A 22 2.97 11.34 10.22
N GLY A 23 1.93 11.29 9.37
CA GLY A 23 1.85 10.34 8.26
C GLY A 23 2.99 10.50 7.24
N LEU A 24 3.36 11.73 6.86
CA LEU A 24 4.49 11.98 5.97
C LEU A 24 5.84 11.61 6.61
N GLY A 25 5.98 11.80 7.93
CA GLY A 25 7.14 11.35 8.69
C GLY A 25 7.28 9.82 8.68
N ASP A 26 6.19 9.10 8.94
CA ASP A 26 6.15 7.63 8.88
C ASP A 26 6.44 7.13 7.46
N MET A 27 5.91 7.79 6.43
CA MET A 27 6.21 7.45 5.04
C MET A 27 7.68 7.68 4.71
N LYS A 28 8.31 8.75 5.20
CA LYS A 28 9.75 8.99 5.02
C LYS A 28 10.55 7.82 5.59
N LEU A 29 10.27 7.44 6.83
CA LEU A 29 10.93 6.34 7.52
C LEU A 29 10.70 5.00 6.80
N LEU A 30 9.48 4.76 6.31
CA LEU A 30 9.18 3.58 5.50
C LEU A 30 10.05 3.54 4.24
N PHE A 31 10.20 4.65 3.52
CA PHE A 31 11.05 4.70 2.33
C PHE A 31 12.53 4.44 2.64
N GLU A 32 13.04 4.91 3.79
CA GLU A 32 14.39 4.57 4.26
C GLU A 32 14.56 3.05 4.44
N TYR A 33 13.59 2.39 5.08
CA TYR A 33 13.60 0.93 5.23
C TYR A 33 13.45 0.18 3.90
N LEU A 34 12.59 0.66 3.00
CA LEU A 34 12.42 0.08 1.66
C LEU A 34 13.72 0.19 0.83
N THR A 35 14.50 1.25 1.02
CA THR A 35 15.82 1.40 0.40
C THR A 35 16.81 0.39 0.97
N LEU A 36 16.83 0.17 2.28
CA LEU A 36 17.66 -0.88 2.89
C LEU A 36 17.28 -2.29 2.41
N PHE A 37 15.99 -2.52 2.15
CA PHE A 37 15.50 -3.78 1.55
C PHE A 37 15.75 -3.88 0.04
N GLY A 38 16.21 -2.82 -0.63
CA GLY A 38 16.50 -2.85 -2.07
C GLY A 38 15.26 -2.93 -2.97
N ILE A 39 14.07 -2.60 -2.45
CA ILE A 39 12.79 -2.74 -3.17
C ILE A 39 12.13 -1.41 -3.53
N THR A 40 12.77 -0.26 -3.25
CA THR A 40 12.20 1.07 -3.56
C THR A 40 11.77 1.22 -5.03
N GLY A 41 12.48 0.59 -5.97
CA GLY A 41 12.13 0.63 -7.40
C GLY A 41 10.82 -0.07 -7.76
N LYS A 42 10.18 -0.78 -6.83
CA LYS A 42 8.88 -1.42 -6.99
C LYS A 42 7.75 -0.68 -6.27
N ILE A 43 8.06 0.42 -5.58
CA ILE A 43 7.11 1.14 -4.72
C ILE A 43 6.81 2.50 -5.33
N SER A 44 5.52 2.77 -5.55
CA SER A 44 5.01 4.10 -5.89
C SER A 44 4.30 4.68 -4.67
N PHE A 45 4.58 5.94 -4.34
CA PHE A 45 3.80 6.67 -3.33
C PHE A 45 2.69 7.42 -4.05
N ASP A 46 1.46 6.91 -3.94
CA ASP A 46 0.30 7.40 -4.67
C ASP A 46 -0.77 7.92 -3.70
N LEU A 47 -1.04 9.23 -3.76
CA LEU A 47 -2.04 9.89 -2.90
C LEU A 47 -3.49 9.58 -3.31
N SER A 48 -3.71 8.98 -4.48
CA SER A 48 -5.05 8.56 -4.92
C SER A 48 -5.50 7.25 -4.27
N LEU A 49 -4.60 6.50 -3.63
CA LEU A 49 -4.93 5.27 -2.93
C LEU A 49 -5.66 5.56 -1.61
N ALA A 50 -6.99 5.59 -1.66
CA ALA A 50 -7.86 5.71 -0.50
C ALA A 50 -8.83 4.51 -0.45
N ARG A 51 -8.50 3.50 0.36
CA ARG A 51 -9.30 2.26 0.53
C ARG A 51 -9.33 1.83 1.98
N GLY A 52 -10.39 1.14 2.40
CA GLY A 52 -10.48 0.56 3.75
C GLY A 52 -10.41 1.60 4.89
N LEU A 53 -10.93 2.80 4.65
CA LEU A 53 -10.88 3.94 5.59
C LEU A 53 -11.65 3.68 6.90
N ASP A 54 -12.51 2.66 6.91
CA ASP A 54 -13.27 2.27 8.10
C ASP A 54 -12.40 1.61 9.18
N TYR A 55 -11.23 1.06 8.82
CA TYR A 55 -10.38 0.31 9.76
C TYR A 55 -8.88 0.55 9.64
N TYR A 56 -8.36 1.04 8.51
CA TYR A 56 -6.94 1.40 8.41
C TYR A 56 -6.65 2.71 9.16
N THR A 57 -5.57 2.70 9.94
CA THR A 57 -5.16 3.80 10.82
C THR A 57 -3.76 4.32 10.51
N GLY A 58 -3.09 3.79 9.48
CA GLY A 58 -1.73 4.16 9.08
C GLY A 58 -1.51 3.88 7.60
N VAL A 59 -0.36 3.29 7.26
CA VAL A 59 -0.02 2.95 5.88
C VAL A 59 -1.07 2.05 5.23
N ILE A 60 -1.34 2.31 3.94
CA ILE A 60 -2.18 1.49 3.07
C ILE A 60 -1.36 1.21 1.82
N PHE A 61 -1.40 -0.02 1.33
CA PHE A 61 -0.69 -0.41 0.12
C PHE A 61 -1.49 -1.39 -0.71
N GLU A 62 -1.26 -1.34 -2.01
CA GLU A 62 -1.87 -2.20 -3.01
C GLU A 62 -0.79 -2.63 -4.01
N ALA A 63 -0.72 -3.92 -4.29
CA ALA A 63 0.15 -4.48 -5.31
C ALA A 63 -0.67 -4.69 -6.58
N VAL A 64 -0.27 -4.02 -7.65
CA VAL A 64 -0.90 -4.11 -8.97
C VAL A 64 0.03 -4.82 -9.95
N LEU A 65 -0.55 -5.66 -10.80
CA LEU A 65 0.19 -6.19 -11.94
C LEU A 65 0.27 -5.13 -13.03
N LEU A 66 1.48 -4.93 -13.54
CA LEU A 66 1.74 -4.07 -14.68
C LEU A 66 1.66 -4.91 -15.95
N GLN A 67 1.05 -4.36 -16.99
CA GLN A 67 1.14 -4.95 -18.33
C GLN A 67 2.61 -4.99 -18.77
N GLN A 68 3.04 -6.13 -19.31
CA GLN A 68 4.33 -6.22 -19.98
C GLN A 68 4.08 -6.04 -21.48
N ASP A 69 4.77 -5.08 -22.11
CA ASP A 69 4.65 -4.78 -23.55
C ASP A 69 5.20 -5.90 -24.46
N ASN A 70 5.73 -6.98 -23.88
CA ASN A 70 6.42 -8.06 -24.59
C ASN A 70 5.85 -9.42 -24.22
N GLU A 71 4.77 -9.83 -24.86
CA GLU A 71 4.49 -11.24 -25.16
C GLU A 71 3.28 -11.33 -26.10
N HIS A 72 3.34 -12.27 -27.05
CA HIS A 72 2.35 -12.59 -28.08
C HIS A 72 1.01 -13.11 -27.52
N LEU A 73 0.44 -12.42 -26.54
CA LEU A 73 -0.87 -12.72 -25.98
C LEU A 73 -1.92 -11.95 -26.80
N GLU A 74 -2.81 -12.69 -27.47
CA GLU A 74 -3.93 -12.11 -28.25
C GLU A 74 -4.90 -11.32 -27.36
N GLU A 75 -4.90 -11.59 -26.06
CA GLU A 75 -5.72 -10.94 -25.03
C GLU A 75 -4.83 -10.20 -24.02
N PRO A 76 -5.06 -8.90 -23.76
CA PRO A 76 -4.31 -8.16 -22.76
C PRO A 76 -4.54 -8.75 -21.36
N LEU A 77 -3.46 -9.21 -20.71
CA LEU A 77 -3.48 -9.60 -19.29
C LEU A 77 -4.19 -8.54 -18.45
N SER A 78 -5.24 -8.94 -17.73
CA SER A 78 -6.06 -8.03 -16.95
C SER A 78 -5.22 -7.32 -15.88
N VAL A 79 -4.93 -6.04 -16.11
CA VAL A 79 -4.29 -5.13 -15.15
C VAL A 79 -5.18 -5.03 -13.91
N GLY A 80 -4.59 -5.17 -12.72
CA GLY A 80 -5.31 -4.94 -11.48
C GLY A 80 -4.63 -5.43 -10.23
N SER A 81 -5.31 -5.18 -9.11
CA SER A 81 -4.85 -5.50 -7.75
C SER A 81 -4.76 -7.00 -7.53
N VAL A 82 -3.60 -7.47 -7.06
CA VAL A 82 -3.32 -8.87 -6.70
C VAL A 82 -2.98 -9.04 -5.22
N ALA A 83 -2.69 -7.96 -4.52
CA ALA A 83 -2.55 -7.97 -3.06
C ALA A 83 -2.88 -6.58 -2.50
N GLY A 84 -3.29 -6.54 -1.25
CA GLY A 84 -3.55 -5.29 -0.54
C GLY A 84 -3.30 -5.45 0.95
N GLY A 85 -3.10 -4.34 1.64
CA GLY A 85 -2.86 -4.36 3.07
C GLY A 85 -2.64 -2.98 3.66
N GLY A 86 -2.32 -2.97 4.94
CA GLY A 86 -2.11 -1.74 5.68
C GLY A 86 -2.06 -1.94 7.19
N ARG A 87 -1.92 -0.84 7.92
CA ARG A 87 -1.91 -0.77 9.39
C ARG A 87 -3.30 -0.46 9.94
N TYR A 88 -3.77 -1.23 10.93
CA TYR A 88 -5.13 -1.17 11.49
C TYR A 88 -5.12 -1.37 13.03
N ASP A 89 -4.72 -0.34 13.76
CA ASP A 89 -4.44 -0.48 15.21
C ASP A 89 -5.69 -0.52 16.10
N GLY A 90 -6.86 -0.18 15.54
CA GLY A 90 -8.13 -0.15 16.26
C GLY A 90 -8.91 -1.46 16.23
N LEU A 91 -8.66 -2.32 15.23
CA LEU A 91 -9.58 -3.41 14.90
C LEU A 91 -9.67 -4.47 16.00
N VAL A 92 -8.53 -4.91 16.53
CA VAL A 92 -8.50 -5.91 17.62
C VAL A 92 -9.15 -5.36 18.89
N GLY A 93 -8.99 -4.07 19.16
CA GLY A 93 -9.55 -3.41 20.33
C GLY A 93 -11.08 -3.40 20.36
N MET A 94 -11.75 -3.56 19.22
CA MET A 94 -13.22 -3.68 19.15
C MET A 94 -13.74 -4.99 19.75
N PHE A 95 -12.88 -6.02 19.82
CA PHE A 95 -13.23 -7.35 20.32
C PHE A 95 -12.62 -7.65 21.71
N ASP A 96 -11.65 -6.86 22.17
CA ASP A 96 -11.12 -6.98 23.53
C ASP A 96 -12.11 -6.39 24.54
N ALA A 97 -12.52 -7.18 25.54
CA ALA A 97 -13.51 -6.77 26.54
C ALA A 97 -13.11 -5.52 27.36
N LYS A 98 -11.81 -5.17 27.39
CA LYS A 98 -11.29 -3.99 28.08
C LYS A 98 -10.91 -2.86 27.10
N GLY A 99 -11.19 -3.03 25.81
CA GLY A 99 -10.86 -2.05 24.77
C GLY A 99 -9.36 -1.85 24.56
N ARG A 100 -8.52 -2.84 24.93
CA ARG A 100 -7.07 -2.72 24.75
C ARG A 100 -6.72 -2.69 23.27
N LYS A 101 -6.02 -1.63 22.86
CA LYS A 101 -5.49 -1.53 21.50
C LYS A 101 -4.32 -2.49 21.32
N VAL A 102 -4.37 -3.24 20.22
CA VAL A 102 -3.27 -4.09 19.75
C VAL A 102 -2.91 -3.60 18.35
N PRO A 103 -1.76 -2.92 18.19
CA PRO A 103 -1.35 -2.42 16.89
C PRO A 103 -1.13 -3.57 15.90
N CYS A 104 -1.66 -3.44 14.69
CA CYS A 104 -1.60 -4.50 13.68
C CYS A 104 -1.21 -3.93 12.31
N VAL A 105 -0.42 -4.68 11.55
CA VAL A 105 -0.15 -4.44 10.14
C VAL A 105 -0.14 -5.80 9.43
N GLY A 106 -0.69 -5.85 8.23
CA GLY A 106 -0.83 -7.10 7.51
C GLY A 106 -1.03 -6.90 6.01
N VAL A 107 -0.97 -8.02 5.29
CA VAL A 107 -1.17 -8.09 3.84
C VAL A 107 -2.08 -9.29 3.54
N SER A 108 -2.91 -9.14 2.51
CA SER A 108 -3.72 -10.19 1.93
C SER A 108 -3.38 -10.35 0.45
N ILE A 109 -3.22 -11.59 0.00
CA ILE A 109 -2.91 -11.93 -1.39
C ILE A 109 -4.17 -12.49 -2.04
N GLY A 110 -4.57 -11.91 -3.18
CA GLY A 110 -5.71 -12.36 -3.98
C GLY A 110 -5.36 -13.59 -4.81
N ILE A 111 -5.30 -14.76 -4.18
CA ILE A 111 -4.87 -16.02 -4.81
C ILE A 111 -5.71 -16.43 -6.02
N GLU A 112 -7.02 -16.14 -6.01
CA GLU A 112 -7.91 -16.45 -7.14
C GLU A 112 -7.44 -15.75 -8.41
N ARG A 113 -7.10 -14.46 -8.32
CA ARG A 113 -6.61 -13.68 -9.46
C ARG A 113 -5.26 -14.18 -9.94
N ILE A 114 -4.39 -14.59 -9.01
CA ILE A 114 -3.09 -15.15 -9.37
C ILE A 114 -3.27 -16.47 -10.14
N PHE A 115 -4.17 -17.35 -9.69
CA PHE A 115 -4.44 -18.60 -10.40
C PHE A 115 -4.99 -18.38 -11.80
N SER A 116 -5.99 -17.51 -11.97
CA SER A 116 -6.52 -17.20 -13.31
C SER A 116 -5.44 -16.67 -14.27
N ILE A 117 -4.50 -15.88 -13.77
CA ILE A 117 -3.39 -15.34 -14.58
C ILE A 117 -2.36 -16.43 -14.91
N LEU A 118 -2.09 -17.36 -13.99
CA LEU A 118 -1.20 -18.48 -14.26
C LEU A 118 -1.79 -19.46 -15.27
N GLU A 119 -3.10 -19.75 -15.18
CA GLU A 119 -3.81 -20.60 -16.15
C GLU A 119 -3.76 -20.00 -17.56
N GLN A 120 -4.06 -18.71 -17.72
CA GLN A 120 -3.98 -18.00 -19.00
C GLN A 120 -2.57 -17.98 -19.64
N ARG A 121 -1.51 -18.13 -18.85
CA ARG A 121 -0.12 -18.19 -19.35
C ARG A 121 0.34 -19.61 -19.71
N LEU A 122 -0.39 -20.63 -19.26
CA LEU A 122 -0.09 -22.03 -19.54
C LEU A 122 -0.76 -22.52 -20.83
N GLU A 123 -1.85 -21.87 -21.23
CA GLU A 123 -2.51 -22.02 -22.53
C GLU A 123 -1.70 -21.33 -23.65
#